data_AF-A0A951MID0-F1
#
_entry.id   AF-A0A951MID0-F1
#
_cell.length_a   1.000
_cell.length_b   1.000
_cell.length_c   1.000
_cell.angle_alpha   90.00
_cell.angle_beta   90.00
_cell.angle_gamma   90.00
#
_symmetry.space_group_name_H-M   'P 1'
#
loop_
_entity.id
_entity.type
_entity.pdbx_description
1 polymer ?
#
loop_
_entity_poly.entity_id
_entity_poly.type
_entity_poly.pdbx_seq_one_letter_code
_entity_poly.pdbx_strand_id
1 'polypeptide(L)'
;MSRWAGAAGVLAVLVLSMAFAAFNGGQRVTLRLGFLTLYRVPLTVVAFGALILGMLVMLVASVHTDLRVRRILRERLAEEDREERARAAVDRNQRDLFEQETG
;
A
#
# COMPACT_ATOMS: atom_id res chain seq x y z
N MET A 1 19.63 -2.73 2.16
CA MET A 1 19.69 -3.73 1.06
C MET A 1 20.56 -3.14 -0.03
N SER A 2 21.57 -3.88 -0.54
CA SER A 2 22.45 -3.35 -1.58
C SER A 2 21.65 -3.15 -2.88
N ARG A 3 21.93 -2.07 -3.63
CA ARG A 3 21.31 -1.82 -4.95
C ARG A 3 21.48 -3.02 -5.89
N TRP A 4 22.55 -3.77 -5.70
CA TRP A 4 22.85 -5.03 -6.38
C TRP A 4 21.87 -6.16 -6.07
N ALA A 5 21.42 -6.31 -4.82
CA ALA A 5 20.42 -7.32 -4.47
C ALA A 5 19.07 -7.05 -5.17
N GLY A 6 18.68 -5.77 -5.25
CA GLY A 6 17.48 -5.36 -6.00
C GLY A 6 17.61 -5.66 -7.49
N ALA A 7 18.73 -5.27 -8.10
CA ALA A 7 19.00 -5.53 -9.52
C ALA A 7 19.05 -7.04 -9.85
N ALA A 8 19.67 -7.84 -8.99
CA ALA A 8 19.73 -9.30 -9.14
C ALA A 8 18.34 -9.94 -9.07
N GLY A 9 17.48 -9.47 -8.16
CA GLY A 9 16.09 -9.93 -8.08
C GLY A 9 15.30 -9.64 -9.36
N VAL A 10 15.42 -8.42 -9.89
CA VAL A 10 14.77 -8.05 -11.16
C VAL A 10 15.28 -8.90 -12.32
N LEU A 11 16.60 -9.10 -12.41
CA LEU A 11 17.21 -9.93 -13.44
C LEU A 11 16.72 -11.38 -13.37
N ALA A 12 16.66 -11.95 -12.17
CA ALA A 12 16.16 -13.31 -11.96
C ALA A 12 14.70 -13.46 -12.43
N VAL A 13 13.83 -12.51 -12.08
CA VAL A 13 12.43 -12.50 -12.53
C VAL A 13 12.34 -12.42 -14.06
N LEU A 14 13.15 -11.58 -14.70
CA LEU A 14 13.18 -11.44 -16.16
C LEU A 14 13.61 -12.74 -16.84
N VAL A 15 14.74 -13.33 -16.41
CA VAL A 15 15.26 -14.58 -16.98
C VAL A 15 14.23 -15.70 -16.84
N LEU A 16 13.63 -15.85 -15.65
CA LEU A 16 12.64 -16.88 -15.39
C LEU A 16 11.37 -16.68 -16.24
N SER A 17 10.93 -15.44 -16.39
CA SER A 17 9.78 -15.08 -17.23
C SER A 17 10.03 -15.41 -18.70
N MET A 18 11.23 -15.09 -19.20
CA MET A 18 11.61 -15.34 -20.59
C MET A 18 11.74 -16.83 -20.87
N ALA A 19 12.36 -17.59 -19.95
CA ALA A 19 12.41 -19.04 -20.03
C ALA A 19 11.01 -19.66 -20.03
N PHE A 20 10.14 -19.25 -19.09
CA PHE A 20 8.76 -19.71 -19.03
C PHE A 20 8.02 -19.46 -20.34
N ALA A 21 8.13 -18.25 -20.90
CA ALA A 21 7.50 -17.89 -22.16
C ALA A 21 8.03 -18.73 -23.33
N ALA A 22 9.34 -18.97 -23.41
CA ALA A 22 9.96 -19.78 -24.46
C ALA A 22 9.49 -21.24 -24.43
N PHE A 23 9.44 -21.86 -23.24
CA PHE A 23 9.02 -23.26 -23.10
C PHE A 23 7.50 -23.46 -23.23
N ASN A 24 6.69 -22.43 -22.95
CA ASN A 24 5.23 -22.56 -22.90
C ASN A 24 4.50 -21.78 -24.01
N GLY A 25 5.22 -21.18 -24.97
CA GLY A 25 4.63 -20.30 -25.99
C GLY A 25 3.56 -20.95 -26.86
N GLY A 26 3.68 -22.26 -27.13
CA GLY A 26 2.68 -23.04 -27.87
C GLY A 26 1.56 -23.64 -27.00
N GLN A 27 1.70 -23.60 -25.67
CA GLN A 27 0.79 -24.29 -24.77
C GLN A 27 -0.50 -23.50 -24.58
N ARG A 28 -1.63 -24.15 -24.82
CA ARG A 28 -2.97 -23.56 -24.67
C ARG A 28 -3.75 -24.34 -23.63
N VAL A 29 -4.42 -23.62 -22.73
CA VAL A 29 -5.18 -24.19 -21.63
C VAL A 29 -6.64 -23.76 -21.70
N THR A 30 -7.52 -24.54 -21.08
CA THR A 30 -8.91 -24.13 -20.85
C THR A 30 -8.98 -23.51 -19.46
N LEU A 31 -9.30 -22.24 -19.39
CA LEU A 31 -9.37 -21.48 -18.15
C LEU A 31 -10.83 -21.44 -17.67
N ARG A 32 -11.08 -21.99 -16.48
CA ARG A 32 -12.39 -21.95 -15.82
C ARG A 32 -12.31 -21.01 -14.62
N LEU A 33 -12.94 -19.85 -14.72
CA LEU A 33 -12.96 -18.80 -13.69
C LEU A 33 -14.17 -18.92 -12.75
N GLY A 34 -14.91 -20.03 -12.81
CA GLY A 34 -16.16 -20.23 -12.07
C GLY A 34 -17.38 -19.65 -12.78
N PHE A 35 -17.34 -18.37 -13.16
CA PHE A 35 -18.43 -17.69 -13.89
C PHE A 35 -18.18 -17.60 -15.41
N LEU A 36 -16.95 -17.85 -15.87
CA LEU A 36 -16.56 -17.76 -17.27
C LEU A 36 -15.59 -18.89 -17.61
N THR A 37 -15.79 -19.51 -18.77
CA THR A 37 -14.87 -20.51 -19.31
C THR A 37 -14.28 -19.99 -20.61
N LEU A 38 -12.96 -19.88 -20.66
CA LEU A 38 -12.20 -19.44 -21.82
C LEU A 38 -11.41 -20.63 -22.37
N TYR A 39 -11.63 -20.95 -23.64
CA TYR A 39 -11.01 -22.10 -24.28
C TYR A 39 -9.73 -21.70 -25.02
N ARG A 40 -8.74 -22.60 -25.01
CA ARG A 40 -7.48 -22.47 -25.76
C ARG A 40 -6.72 -21.16 -25.49
N VAL A 41 -6.76 -20.66 -24.27
CA VAL A 41 -6.01 -19.47 -23.86
C VAL A 41 -4.52 -19.83 -23.80
N PRO A 42 -3.62 -19.04 -24.39
CA PRO A 42 -2.18 -19.26 -24.24
C PRO A 42 -1.78 -19.24 -22.76
N LEU A 43 -1.02 -20.25 -22.31
CA LEU A 43 -0.63 -20.38 -20.90
C LEU A 43 0.19 -19.17 -20.42
N THR A 44 1.00 -18.60 -21.32
CA THR A 44 1.76 -17.37 -21.07
C THR A 44 0.83 -16.21 -20.70
N VAL A 45 -0.25 -16.00 -21.46
CA VAL A 45 -1.25 -14.95 -21.19
C VAL A 45 -1.90 -15.16 -19.82
N VAL A 46 -2.23 -16.41 -19.46
CA VAL A 46 -2.82 -16.73 -18.16
C VAL A 46 -1.84 -16.41 -17.03
N ALA A 47 -0.59 -16.89 -17.12
CA ALA A 47 0.41 -16.72 -16.09
C ALA A 47 0.78 -15.23 -15.87
N PHE A 48 1.10 -14.52 -16.95
CA PHE A 48 1.44 -13.09 -16.86
C PHE A 48 0.22 -12.25 -16.47
N GLY A 49 -0.96 -12.57 -16.99
CA GLY A 49 -2.20 -11.89 -16.61
C GLY A 49 -2.51 -12.03 -15.12
N ALA A 50 -2.37 -13.24 -14.56
CA ALA A 50 -2.55 -13.47 -13.13
C ALA A 50 -1.52 -12.71 -12.27
N LEU A 51 -0.25 -12.67 -12.71
CA LEU A 51 0.80 -11.92 -12.02
C LEU A 51 0.50 -10.42 -12.01
N ILE A 52 0.17 -9.84 -13.16
CA ILE A 52 -0.20 -8.42 -13.28
C ILE A 52 -1.41 -8.11 -12.40
N LEU A 53 -2.44 -8.95 -12.44
CA LEU A 53 -3.63 -8.78 -11.60
C LEU A 53 -3.28 -8.83 -10.11
N GLY A 54 -2.43 -9.76 -9.68
CA GLY A 54 -1.95 -9.84 -8.30
C GLY A 54 -1.20 -8.59 -7.85
N MET A 55 -0.32 -8.04 -8.71
CA MET A 55 0.37 -6.78 -8.43
C MET A 55 -0.59 -5.60 -8.31
N LEU A 56 -1.60 -5.51 -9.18
CA LEU A 56 -2.63 -4.48 -9.12
C LEU A 56 -3.44 -4.58 -7.82
N VAL A 57 -3.84 -5.79 -7.41
CA VAL A 57 -4.54 -6.02 -6.15
C VAL A 57 -3.70 -5.55 -4.97
N MET A 58 -2.42 -5.93 -4.93
CA MET A 58 -1.50 -5.47 -3.88
C MET A 58 -1.32 -3.95 -3.88
N LEU A 59 -1.25 -3.31 -5.04
CA LEU A 59 -1.15 -1.86 -5.16
C LEU A 59 -2.40 -1.17 -4.62
N VAL A 60 -3.60 -1.62 -5.00
CA VAL A 60 -4.85 -1.03 -4.52
C VAL A 60 -5.00 -1.23 -3.02
N ALA A 61 -4.69 -2.43 -2.51
CA ALA A 61 -4.73 -2.74 -1.09
C ALA A 61 -3.75 -1.89 -0.27
N SER A 62 -2.53 -1.68 -0.78
CA SER A 62 -1.52 -0.86 -0.11
C SER A 62 -1.89 0.62 -0.10
N VAL A 63 -2.41 1.16 -1.21
CA VAL A 63 -2.89 2.54 -1.27
C VAL A 63 -4.05 2.78 -0.31
N HIS A 64 -5.03 1.88 -0.27
CA HIS A 64 -6.16 2.00 0.65
C HIS A 64 -5.69 1.99 2.11
N THR A 65 -4.76 1.10 2.44
CA THR A 65 -4.17 1.00 3.77
C THR A 65 -3.40 2.27 4.13
N ASP A 66 -2.56 2.78 3.23
CA ASP A 66 -1.77 4.00 3.45
C ASP A 66 -2.68 5.22 3.69
N LEU A 67 -3.72 5.38 2.88
CA LEU A 67 -4.70 6.48 3.05
C LEU A 67 -5.43 6.38 4.39
N ARG A 68 -5.82 5.17 4.81
CA ARG A 68 -6.47 4.94 6.11
C ARG A 68 -5.54 5.31 7.28
N VAL A 69 -4.29 4.88 7.22
CA VAL A 69 -3.28 5.17 8.25
C VAL A 69 -3.03 6.67 8.34
N ARG A 70 -2.85 7.35 7.20
CA ARG A 70 -2.66 8.81 7.15
C ARG A 70 -3.84 9.56 7.76
N ARG A 71 -5.06 9.11 7.51
CA ARG A 71 -6.27 9.70 8.10
C ARG A 71 -6.27 9.56 9.62
N ILE A 72 -6.03 8.35 10.12
CA ILE A 72 -5.97 8.08 11.57
C ILE A 72 -4.90 8.94 12.24
N LEU A 73 -3.71 9.01 11.65
CA LEU A 73 -2.61 9.82 12.19
C LEU A 73 -2.96 11.31 12.22
N ARG A 74 -3.62 11.82 11.18
CA ARG A 74 -4.08 13.21 11.13
C ARG A 74 -5.16 13.50 12.17
N GLU A 75 -6.10 12.59 12.39
CA GLU A 75 -7.14 12.72 13.41
C GLU A 75 -6.51 12.78 14.81
N ARG A 76 -5.53 11.90 15.10
CA ARG A 76 -4.79 11.91 16.38
C ARG A 76 -4.01 13.19 16.61
N LEU A 77 -3.28 13.68 15.61
CA LEU A 77 -2.55 14.95 15.72
C LEU A 77 -3.49 16.14 15.97
N ALA A 78 -4.68 16.13 15.38
CA ALA A 78 -5.67 17.19 15.60
C ALA A 78 -6.32 17.11 17.00
N GLU A 79 -6.42 15.93 17.59
CA GLU A 79 -6.84 15.75 18.99
C GLU A 79 -5.76 16.27 19.94
N GLU A 80 -4.50 15.90 19.73
CA GLU A 80 -3.36 16.37 20.55
C GLU A 80 -3.20 17.90 20.52
N ASP A 81 -3.26 18.54 19.35
CA ASP A 81 -3.15 20.01 19.23
C ASP A 81 -4.32 20.73 19.94
N ARG A 82 -5.53 20.15 19.96
CA ARG A 82 -6.65 20.72 20.74
C ARG A 82 -6.41 20.60 22.24
N GLU A 83 -5.91 19.45 22.70
CA GLU A 83 -5.58 19.26 24.12
C GLU A 83 -4.47 20.21 24.56
N GLU A 84 -3.42 20.39 23.77
CA GLU A 84 -2.34 21.33 24.07
C GLU A 84 -2.84 22.77 24.14
N ARG A 85 -3.67 23.21 23.18
CA ARG A 85 -4.28 24.54 23.23
C ARG A 85 -5.22 24.72 24.42
N ALA A 86 -5.98 23.69 24.78
CA ALA A 86 -6.84 23.73 25.96
C ALA A 86 -6.01 23.86 27.24
N ARG A 87 -4.91 23.10 27.38
CA ARG A 87 -3.97 23.25 28.51
C ARG A 87 -3.33 24.64 28.54
N ALA A 88 -2.89 25.16 27.40
CA ALA A 88 -2.31 26.50 27.29
C ALA A 88 -3.30 27.62 27.63
N ALA A 89 -4.59 27.45 27.33
CA ALA A 89 -5.64 28.39 27.72
C ALA A 89 -5.92 28.35 29.23
N VAL A 90 -5.90 27.16 29.84
CA VAL A 90 -6.04 26.99 31.30
C VAL A 90 -4.86 27.63 32.04
N ASP A 91 -3.62 27.44 31.57
CA ASP A 91 -2.43 28.07 32.17
C ASP A 91 -2.49 29.61 32.12
N ARG A 92 -2.94 30.17 31.00
CA ARG A 92 -3.15 31.63 30.86
C ARG A 92 -4.19 32.17 31.84
N ASN A 93 -5.34 31.50 31.95
CA ASN A 93 -6.37 31.89 32.93
C ASN A 93 -5.88 31.77 34.38
N GLN A 94 -4.97 30.84 34.69
CA GLN A 94 -4.38 30.74 36.03
C GLN A 94 -3.41 31.89 36.31
N ARG A 95 -2.56 32.27 35.35
CA ARG A 95 -1.68 33.44 35.48
C ARG A 95 -2.45 34.72 35.78
N ASP A 96 -3.54 34.97 35.05
CA ASP A 96 -4.38 36.16 35.25
C ASP A 96 -5.05 36.19 36.64
N LEU A 97 -5.39 35.01 37.20
CA LEU A 97 -5.99 34.91 38.54
C LEU A 97 -5.00 35.29 39.66
N PHE A 98 -3.73 34.90 39.55
CA PHE A 98 -2.71 35.23 40.56
C PHE A 98 -2.18 36.67 40.43
N GLU A 99 -2.21 37.28 39.25
CA GLU A 99 -1.89 38.70 39.09
C GLU A 99 -2.96 39.62 39.72
N GLN A 100 -4.24 39.21 39.73
CA GLN A 100 -5.32 40.00 40.35
C GLN A 100 -5.34 39.94 41.88
N GLU A 101 -4.74 38.93 42.52
CA GLU A 101 -4.66 38.85 44.00
C GLU A 101 -3.49 39.64 44.60
N THR A 102 -2.56 40.17 43.78
CA THR A 102 -1.33 40.84 44.25
C THR A 102 -1.30 42.36 44.00
N GLY A 103 -2.40 42.96 43.52
CA GLY A 103 -2.54 44.42 43.31
C GLY A 103 -3.45 45.08 44.34
#